data_AF-A0A0Q3HJS4-F1
#
_entry.id   AF-A0A0Q3HJS4-F1
#
_cell.length_a   1.000
_cell.length_b   1.000
_cell.length_c   1.000
_cell.angle_alpha   90.00
_cell.angle_beta   90.00
_cell.angle_gamma   90.00
#
_symmetry.space_group_name_H-M   'P 1'
#
loop_
_entity.id
_entity.type
_entity.pdbx_description
1 polymer ?
#
loop_
_entity_poly.entity_id
_entity_poly.type
_entity_poly.pdbx_seq_one_letter_code
_entity_poly.pdbx_strand_id
1 'polypeptide(L)'
;MMNLLGLVELKLKEAILKEPTLLVMVVGVPNVGKSALINSIHRIARSRFPVNDKIKRATVGPLPGVTQDIAGYKIASQPSIYVLDTPGVLVPSIPDMETGLKLALTGAVKDSVVGEERIAKYLLSLLNIRKTPLHWERLLHRREEFDEEPGHSCGKGSRDSLRRRKRINNSDALYVQDLVMEVQATLCSTAMEFTGNIDEETGLESLIDAQLLALRKVFRIPHRPLDESHGPTAKKLLTLFRAGKLGPFVLDDLPDEIKQ
;
A
#
# COMPACT_ATOMS: atom_id res chain seq x y z
N MET A 1 26.72 -29.56 -36.49
CA MET A 1 25.99 -28.60 -35.64
C MET A 1 24.76 -29.25 -34.98
N MET A 2 23.90 -29.98 -35.71
CA MET A 2 22.74 -30.70 -35.14
C MET A 2 23.11 -31.74 -34.05
N ASN A 3 24.21 -32.48 -34.19
CA ASN A 3 24.63 -33.48 -33.18
C ASN A 3 25.09 -32.87 -31.85
N LEU A 4 25.57 -31.62 -31.85
CA LEU A 4 26.00 -30.93 -30.63
C LEU A 4 24.80 -30.47 -29.81
N LEU A 5 23.75 -29.97 -30.49
CA LEU A 5 22.49 -29.58 -29.84
C LEU A 5 21.82 -30.76 -29.13
N GLY A 6 21.77 -31.93 -29.79
CA GLY A 6 21.22 -33.15 -29.18
C GLY A 6 21.99 -33.61 -27.94
N LEU A 7 23.33 -33.52 -27.97
CA LEU A 7 24.16 -33.86 -26.81
C LEU A 7 23.94 -32.89 -25.64
N VAL A 8 23.82 -31.58 -25.91
CA VAL A 8 23.52 -30.56 -24.90
C VAL A 8 22.16 -30.82 -24.26
N GLU A 9 21.12 -31.11 -25.05
CA GLU A 9 19.78 -31.42 -24.54
C GLU A 9 19.78 -32.64 -23.61
N LEU A 10 20.48 -33.72 -24.02
CA LEU A 10 20.58 -34.95 -23.23
C LEU A 10 21.30 -34.69 -21.90
N LYS A 11 22.42 -33.94 -21.93
CA LYS A 11 23.16 -33.56 -20.72
C LYS A 11 22.36 -32.63 -19.80
N LEU A 12 21.57 -31.72 -20.35
CA LEU A 12 20.67 -30.87 -19.57
C LEU A 12 19.58 -31.70 -18.88
N LYS A 13 18.96 -32.64 -19.60
CA LYS A 13 17.95 -33.56 -19.02
C LYS A 13 18.54 -34.39 -17.87
N GLU A 14 19.73 -34.97 -18.06
CA GLU A 14 20.45 -35.70 -17.00
C GLU A 14 20.72 -34.83 -15.77
N ALA A 15 21.13 -33.57 -15.96
CA ALA A 15 21.41 -32.65 -14.86
C ALA A 15 20.14 -32.26 -14.09
N ILE A 16 19.04 -31.94 -14.80
CA ILE A 16 17.76 -31.57 -14.19
C ILE A 16 17.17 -32.73 -13.38
N LEU A 17 17.32 -33.97 -13.86
CA LEU A 17 16.86 -35.17 -13.14
C LEU A 17 17.66 -35.42 -11.85
N LYS A 18 18.95 -35.10 -11.82
CA LYS A 18 19.81 -35.28 -10.65
C LYS A 18 19.57 -34.21 -9.57
N GLU A 19 19.40 -32.96 -9.98
CA GLU A 19 19.16 -31.82 -9.08
C GLU A 19 17.96 -30.99 -9.58
N PRO A 20 16.73 -31.33 -9.17
CA PRO A 20 15.54 -30.64 -9.64
C PRO A 20 15.57 -29.18 -9.19
N THR A 21 15.39 -28.28 -10.16
CA THR A 21 15.24 -26.84 -9.90
C THR A 21 13.76 -26.49 -9.79
N LEU A 22 13.36 -25.89 -8.67
CA LEU A 22 12.01 -25.38 -8.49
C LEU A 22 11.90 -23.95 -8.99
N LEU A 23 10.90 -23.70 -9.84
CA LEU A 23 10.59 -22.38 -10.36
C LEU A 23 9.20 -21.97 -9.88
N VAL A 24 9.11 -20.84 -9.19
CA VAL A 24 7.85 -20.26 -8.72
C VAL A 24 7.64 -18.95 -9.43
N MET A 25 6.52 -18.77 -10.12
CA MET A 25 6.20 -17.51 -10.79
C MET A 25 5.13 -16.75 -10.01
N VAL A 26 5.38 -15.48 -9.72
CA VAL A 26 4.42 -14.61 -9.04
C VAL A 26 3.74 -13.73 -10.08
N VAL A 27 2.43 -13.87 -10.23
CA VAL A 27 1.60 -13.15 -11.23
C VAL A 27 0.47 -12.40 -10.52
N GLY A 28 0.02 -11.30 -11.12
CA GLY A 28 -1.11 -10.51 -10.62
C GLY A 28 -1.10 -9.08 -11.13
N VAL A 29 -2.13 -8.31 -10.82
CA VAL A 29 -2.30 -6.93 -11.29
C VAL A 29 -1.19 -6.00 -10.77
N PRO A 30 -0.95 -4.84 -11.41
CA PRO A 30 0.07 -3.89 -10.94
C PRO A 30 -0.16 -3.47 -9.47
N ASN A 31 0.93 -3.16 -8.77
CA ASN A 31 0.91 -2.63 -7.40
C ASN A 31 0.28 -3.50 -6.29
N VAL A 32 -0.09 -4.77 -6.55
CA VAL A 32 -0.50 -5.72 -5.49
C VAL A 32 0.63 -6.19 -4.56
N GLY A 33 1.86 -5.72 -4.78
CA GLY A 33 3.00 -6.06 -3.93
C GLY A 33 3.78 -7.31 -4.32
N LYS A 34 3.67 -7.80 -5.57
CA LYS A 34 4.42 -8.97 -6.08
C LYS A 34 5.92 -8.91 -5.76
N SER A 35 6.60 -7.85 -6.19
CA SER A 35 8.03 -7.64 -5.96
C SER A 35 8.37 -7.48 -4.47
N ALA A 36 7.48 -6.88 -3.69
CA ALA A 36 7.64 -6.75 -2.24
C ALA A 36 7.51 -8.10 -1.51
N LEU A 37 6.59 -8.97 -1.97
CA LEU A 37 6.44 -10.34 -1.50
C LEU A 37 7.70 -11.14 -1.82
N ILE A 38 8.22 -11.06 -3.04
CA ILE A 38 9.47 -11.73 -3.45
C ILE A 38 10.64 -11.30 -2.55
N ASN A 39 10.81 -10.00 -2.33
CA ASN A 39 11.83 -9.49 -1.42
C ASN A 39 11.65 -9.98 0.02
N SER A 40 10.41 -10.15 0.48
CA SER A 40 10.09 -10.67 1.81
C SER A 40 10.40 -12.16 1.93
N ILE A 41 10.02 -12.96 0.93
CA ILE A 41 10.37 -14.38 0.82
C ILE A 41 11.89 -14.53 0.83
N HIS A 42 12.59 -13.78 -0.01
CA HIS A 42 14.05 -13.79 -0.07
C HIS A 42 14.69 -13.46 1.29
N ARG A 43 14.14 -12.49 2.04
CA ARG A 43 14.61 -12.16 3.38
C ARG A 43 14.41 -13.29 4.38
N ILE A 44 13.25 -13.96 4.37
CA ILE A 44 12.96 -15.08 5.26
C ILE A 44 13.84 -16.28 4.91
N ALA A 45 13.90 -16.63 3.63
CA ALA A 45 14.70 -17.73 3.13
C ALA A 45 16.18 -17.56 3.51
N ARG A 46 16.73 -16.35 3.42
CA ARG A 46 18.12 -16.07 3.83
C ARG A 46 18.45 -16.49 5.26
N SER A 47 17.51 -16.35 6.19
CA SER A 47 17.73 -16.77 7.59
C SER A 47 17.75 -18.29 7.79
N ARG A 48 17.22 -19.06 6.83
CA ARG A 48 17.05 -20.52 6.93
C ARG A 48 17.93 -21.29 5.96
N PHE A 49 18.23 -20.71 4.80
CA PHE A 49 18.96 -21.32 3.69
C PHE A 49 20.00 -20.32 3.18
N PRO A 50 21.27 -20.44 3.62
CA PRO A 50 22.35 -19.59 3.14
C PRO A 50 22.55 -19.78 1.63
N VAL A 51 22.64 -18.67 0.90
CA VAL A 51 22.99 -18.64 -0.51
C VAL A 51 24.30 -17.88 -0.64
N ASN A 52 25.32 -18.50 -1.25
CA ASN A 52 26.65 -17.90 -1.43
C ASN A 52 26.74 -16.92 -2.62
N ASP A 53 25.65 -16.78 -3.39
CA ASP A 53 25.59 -15.93 -4.59
C ASP A 53 25.29 -14.46 -4.25
N LYS A 54 25.66 -13.56 -5.19
CA LYS A 54 25.37 -12.13 -5.10
C LYS A 54 23.85 -11.90 -5.04
N ILE A 55 23.42 -11.23 -3.98
CA ILE A 55 22.00 -10.93 -3.72
C ILE A 55 21.45 -9.98 -4.78
N LYS A 56 20.49 -10.45 -5.57
CA LYS A 56 19.61 -9.61 -6.40
C LYS A 56 18.31 -9.37 -5.66
N ARG A 57 17.79 -8.14 -5.69
CA ARG A 57 16.49 -7.78 -5.10
C ARG A 57 15.58 -7.27 -6.18
N ALA A 58 14.29 -7.55 -6.03
CA ALA A 58 13.28 -7.00 -6.91
C ALA A 58 13.13 -5.50 -6.68
N THR A 59 13.06 -4.74 -7.76
CA THR A 59 12.76 -3.31 -7.69
C THR A 59 11.30 -3.14 -7.26
N VAL A 60 11.07 -2.30 -6.25
CA VAL A 60 9.72 -2.00 -5.76
C VAL A 60 9.53 -0.50 -5.86
N GLY A 61 8.39 -0.09 -6.40
CA GLY A 61 8.00 1.31 -6.48
C GLY A 61 6.49 1.47 -6.47
N PRO A 62 6.00 2.68 -6.22
CA PRO A 62 4.56 2.96 -6.10
C PRO A 62 3.87 3.09 -7.47
N LEU A 63 4.63 3.20 -8.56
CA LEU A 63 4.08 3.38 -9.89
C LEU A 63 3.84 2.03 -10.57
N PRO A 64 2.73 1.87 -11.31
CA PRO A 64 2.56 0.71 -12.17
C PRO A 64 3.66 0.67 -13.23
N GLY A 65 4.08 -0.53 -13.63
CA GLY A 65 5.13 -0.73 -14.64
C GLY A 65 6.57 -0.58 -14.13
N VAL A 66 6.80 -0.57 -12.81
CA VAL A 66 8.16 -0.62 -12.24
C VAL A 66 8.88 -1.93 -12.60
N THR A 67 8.16 -3.05 -12.57
CA THR A 67 8.65 -4.34 -13.09
C THR A 67 8.28 -4.42 -14.56
N GLN A 68 9.27 -4.30 -15.45
CA GLN A 68 9.09 -4.30 -16.90
C GLN A 68 9.42 -5.64 -17.54
N ASP A 69 10.41 -6.34 -16.98
CA ASP A 69 10.88 -7.64 -17.47
C ASP A 69 10.62 -8.75 -16.45
N ILE A 70 10.54 -9.99 -16.94
CA ILE A 70 10.53 -11.17 -16.08
C ILE A 70 11.94 -11.37 -15.53
N ALA A 71 12.08 -11.32 -14.21
CA ALA A 71 13.37 -11.45 -13.54
C ALA A 71 13.35 -12.59 -12.53
N GLY A 72 14.36 -13.46 -12.57
CA GLY A 72 14.51 -14.57 -11.63
C GLY A 72 15.38 -14.23 -10.42
N TYR A 73 14.87 -14.53 -9.23
CA TYR A 73 15.53 -14.35 -7.94
C TYR A 73 15.77 -15.69 -7.28
N LYS A 74 17.04 -16.04 -7.05
CA LYS A 74 17.41 -17.30 -6.36
C LYS A 74 17.11 -17.19 -4.88
N ILE A 75 16.35 -18.14 -4.34
CA ILE A 75 15.89 -18.19 -2.95
C ILE A 75 16.65 -19.23 -2.13
N ALA A 76 16.98 -20.38 -2.73
CA ALA A 76 17.74 -21.45 -2.11
C ALA A 76 18.64 -22.13 -3.13
N SER A 77 19.74 -22.76 -2.67
CA SER A 77 20.67 -23.48 -3.55
C SER A 77 20.50 -24.99 -3.52
N GLN A 78 19.93 -25.56 -2.44
CA GLN A 78 19.79 -27.00 -2.26
C GLN A 78 18.43 -27.33 -1.61
N PRO A 79 17.42 -27.77 -2.40
CA PRO A 79 17.42 -27.76 -3.87
C PRO A 79 17.45 -26.33 -4.43
N SER A 80 17.81 -26.17 -5.69
CA SER A 80 17.85 -24.85 -6.32
C SER A 80 16.42 -24.31 -6.50
N ILE A 81 16.09 -23.18 -5.88
CA ILE A 81 14.76 -22.56 -5.94
C ILE A 81 14.89 -21.14 -6.49
N TYR A 82 14.12 -20.84 -7.52
CA TYR A 82 13.99 -19.50 -8.09
C TYR A 82 12.55 -19.00 -8.00
N VAL A 83 12.40 -17.72 -7.70
CA VAL A 83 11.12 -17.01 -7.80
C VAL A 83 11.23 -15.99 -8.92
N LEU A 84 10.32 -16.08 -9.89
CA LEU A 84 10.20 -15.14 -10.99
C LEU A 84 9.27 -13.99 -10.60
N ASP A 85 9.80 -12.77 -10.65
CA ASP A 85 8.99 -11.56 -10.64
C ASP A 85 8.51 -11.28 -12.06
N THR A 86 7.25 -10.88 -12.20
CA THR A 86 6.62 -10.61 -13.48
C THR A 86 6.00 -9.21 -13.49
N PRO A 87 5.94 -8.55 -14.66
CA PRO A 87 5.18 -7.32 -14.82
C PRO A 87 3.73 -7.48 -14.33
N GLY A 88 3.17 -6.40 -13.79
CA GLY A 88 1.75 -6.40 -13.46
C GLY A 88 0.90 -6.40 -14.74
N VAL A 89 -0.06 -7.33 -14.82
CA VAL A 89 -0.96 -7.44 -15.97
C VAL A 89 -2.38 -7.14 -15.52
N LEU A 90 -3.03 -6.19 -16.19
CA LEU A 90 -4.46 -5.93 -16.04
C LEU A 90 -5.25 -6.67 -17.10
N VAL A 91 -6.55 -6.88 -16.84
CA VAL A 91 -7.48 -7.37 -17.86
C VAL A 91 -7.56 -6.37 -19.03
N PRO A 92 -7.73 -6.84 -20.29
CA PRO A 92 -7.69 -5.97 -21.46
C PRO A 92 -8.78 -4.89 -21.50
N SER A 93 -9.92 -5.17 -20.85
CA SER A 93 -11.04 -4.23 -20.72
C SER A 93 -11.51 -4.21 -19.28
N ILE A 94 -11.69 -3.01 -18.74
CA ILE A 94 -12.30 -2.81 -17.42
C ILE A 94 -13.83 -2.86 -17.64
N PRO A 95 -14.56 -3.70 -16.89
CA PRO A 95 -15.98 -3.94 -17.15
C PRO A 95 -16.87 -2.74 -16.85
N ASP A 96 -16.53 -1.99 -15.80
CA ASP A 96 -17.35 -0.87 -15.32
C ASP A 96 -16.49 0.23 -14.67
N MET A 97 -17.12 1.39 -14.47
CA MET A 97 -16.46 2.59 -13.99
C MET A 97 -16.01 2.48 -12.52
N GLU A 98 -16.75 1.77 -11.69
CA GLU A 98 -16.45 1.57 -10.27
C GLU A 98 -15.20 0.69 -10.12
N THR A 99 -15.14 -0.43 -10.85
CA THR A 99 -13.95 -1.29 -10.93
C THR A 99 -12.73 -0.49 -11.40
N GLY A 100 -12.91 0.38 -12.39
CA GLY A 100 -11.85 1.28 -12.86
C GLY A 100 -11.36 2.23 -11.77
N LEU A 101 -12.27 2.82 -11.00
CA LEU A 101 -11.95 3.70 -9.88
C LEU A 101 -11.27 2.95 -8.73
N LYS A 102 -11.68 1.72 -8.41
CA LYS A 102 -11.00 0.85 -7.41
C LYS A 102 -9.58 0.49 -7.85
N LEU A 103 -9.39 0.13 -9.12
CA LEU A 103 -8.06 -0.14 -9.69
C LEU A 103 -7.18 1.11 -9.69
N ALA A 104 -7.75 2.27 -10.00
CA ALA A 104 -7.04 3.54 -9.89
C ALA A 104 -6.69 3.86 -8.43
N LEU A 105 -7.63 3.69 -7.50
CA LEU A 105 -7.43 3.96 -6.07
C LEU A 105 -6.30 3.11 -5.46
N THR A 106 -6.22 1.82 -5.83
CA THR A 106 -5.12 0.92 -5.43
C THR A 106 -3.79 1.20 -6.15
N GLY A 107 -3.78 2.10 -7.15
CA GLY A 107 -2.62 2.47 -7.94
C GLY A 107 -2.30 1.48 -9.06
N ALA A 108 -3.18 0.53 -9.36
CA ALA A 108 -2.97 -0.41 -10.46
C ALA A 108 -2.97 0.28 -11.84
N VAL A 109 -3.68 1.41 -11.94
CA VAL A 109 -3.70 2.32 -13.09
C VAL A 109 -2.98 3.62 -12.75
N LYS A 110 -2.31 4.23 -13.72
CA LYS A 110 -1.59 5.49 -13.53
C LYS A 110 -2.57 6.64 -13.22
N ASP A 111 -2.31 7.39 -12.15
CA ASP A 111 -3.18 8.45 -11.65
C ASP A 111 -3.54 9.51 -12.71
N SER A 112 -2.60 9.87 -13.59
CA SER A 112 -2.83 10.85 -14.66
C SER A 112 -3.86 10.42 -15.70
N VAL A 113 -4.18 9.12 -15.79
CA VAL A 113 -5.18 8.59 -16.74
C VAL A 113 -6.60 8.85 -16.24
N VAL A 114 -6.82 8.77 -14.93
CA VAL A 114 -8.15 8.93 -14.31
C VAL A 114 -8.33 10.33 -13.70
N GLY A 115 -7.25 10.94 -13.23
CA GLY A 115 -7.21 12.21 -12.51
C GLY A 115 -7.11 12.00 -11.01
N GLU A 116 -6.05 12.54 -10.37
CA GLU A 116 -5.81 12.43 -8.93
C GLU A 116 -7.01 12.92 -8.11
N GLU A 117 -7.62 14.04 -8.52
CA GLU A 117 -8.79 14.61 -7.85
C GLU A 117 -10.01 13.69 -7.90
N ARG A 118 -10.32 13.12 -9.07
CA ARG A 118 -11.44 12.18 -9.24
C ARG A 118 -11.25 10.92 -8.40
N ILE A 119 -10.03 10.38 -8.33
CA ILE A 119 -9.72 9.22 -7.49
C ILE A 119 -9.88 9.59 -6.00
N ALA A 120 -9.43 10.78 -5.58
CA ALA A 120 -9.56 11.22 -4.20
C ALA A 120 -11.02 11.50 -3.79
N LYS A 121 -11.83 12.10 -4.67
CA LYS A 121 -13.28 12.26 -4.45
C LYS A 121 -13.96 10.90 -4.27
N TYR A 122 -13.60 9.91 -5.09
CA TYR A 122 -14.08 8.54 -4.94
C TYR A 122 -13.65 7.88 -3.61
N LEU A 123 -12.41 8.11 -3.16
CA LEU A 123 -12.00 7.64 -1.83
C LEU A 123 -12.85 8.28 -0.72
N LEU A 124 -13.05 9.59 -0.76
CA LEU A 124 -13.82 10.31 0.25
C LEU A 124 -15.30 9.89 0.24
N SER A 125 -15.89 9.67 -0.94
CA SER A 125 -17.26 9.15 -1.04
C SER A 125 -17.39 7.79 -0.36
N LEU A 126 -16.47 6.86 -0.62
CA LEU A 126 -16.44 5.55 0.04
C LEU A 126 -16.31 5.67 1.56
N LEU A 127 -15.42 6.55 2.06
CA LEU A 127 -15.22 6.75 3.49
C LEU A 127 -16.48 7.31 4.17
N ASN A 128 -17.14 8.28 3.55
CA ASN A 128 -18.33 8.93 4.08
C ASN A 128 -19.54 7.98 4.08
N ILE A 129 -19.80 7.28 2.96
CA ILE A 129 -20.88 6.28 2.85
C ILE A 129 -20.72 5.19 3.91
N ARG A 130 -19.48 4.74 4.16
CA ARG A 130 -19.17 3.72 5.16
C ARG A 130 -19.03 4.26 6.59
N LYS A 131 -19.26 5.56 6.81
CA LYS A 131 -19.12 6.23 8.11
C LYS A 131 -17.76 6.00 8.77
N THR A 132 -16.71 5.81 7.96
CA THR A 132 -15.36 5.52 8.45
C THR A 132 -14.79 6.67 9.30
N PRO A 133 -14.97 7.95 8.93
CA PRO A 133 -14.50 9.06 9.78
C PRO A 133 -15.06 9.02 11.21
N LEU A 134 -16.33 8.67 11.37
CA LEU A 134 -16.98 8.56 12.69
C LEU A 134 -16.42 7.39 13.52
N HIS A 135 -15.87 6.36 12.87
CA HIS A 135 -15.19 5.28 13.58
C HIS A 135 -13.82 5.72 14.13
N TRP A 136 -13.13 6.65 13.45
CA TRP A 136 -11.85 7.19 13.93
C TRP A 136 -12.00 8.01 15.21
N GLU A 137 -13.11 8.75 15.38
CA GLU A 137 -13.40 9.51 16.60
C GLU A 137 -13.26 8.65 17.87
N ARG A 138 -13.86 7.46 17.84
CA ARG A 138 -13.84 6.50 18.96
C ARG A 138 -12.44 6.00 19.28
N LEU A 139 -11.57 5.92 18.26
CA LEU A 139 -10.19 5.50 18.40
C LEU A 139 -9.27 6.63 18.86
N LEU A 140 -9.58 7.87 18.49
CA LEU A 140 -8.87 9.07 18.94
C LEU A 140 -9.13 9.32 20.44
N HIS A 141 -10.39 9.30 20.88
CA HIS A 141 -10.72 9.49 22.30
C HIS A 141 -10.16 8.40 23.23
N ARG A 142 -10.18 7.14 22.78
CA ARG A 142 -9.55 6.03 23.54
C ARG A 142 -8.05 6.25 23.77
N ARG A 143 -7.39 7.04 22.93
CA ARG A 143 -5.94 7.26 23.00
C ARG A 143 -5.58 8.43 23.90
N GLU A 144 -6.41 9.46 23.93
CA GLU A 144 -6.26 10.60 24.86
C GLU A 144 -6.38 10.14 26.33
N GLU A 145 -7.25 9.16 26.62
CA GLU A 145 -7.40 8.56 27.96
C GLU A 145 -6.14 7.81 28.47
N PHE A 146 -5.22 7.42 27.59
CA PHE A 146 -3.96 6.75 27.99
C PHE A 146 -2.78 7.70 28.19
N ASP A 147 -2.89 8.96 27.75
CA ASP A 147 -1.83 9.98 27.89
C ASP A 147 -2.06 10.89 29.12
N GLU A 148 -3.19 10.77 29.83
CA GLU A 148 -3.47 11.43 31.11
C GLU A 148 -3.22 10.53 32.34
N GLU A 149 -1.97 10.11 32.58
CA GLU A 149 -1.55 9.57 33.89
C GLU A 149 -0.54 10.54 34.54
N PRO A 150 -0.81 11.08 35.75
CA PRO A 150 0.08 12.03 36.41
C PRO A 150 1.34 11.35 36.96
N GLY A 151 2.47 12.02 36.78
CA GLY A 151 3.80 11.43 36.94
C GLY A 151 4.10 10.78 38.29
N HIS A 152 4.74 9.61 38.22
CA HIS A 152 5.54 9.08 39.33
C HIS A 152 6.95 8.69 38.87
N SER A 153 7.90 9.17 39.67
CA SER A 153 9.34 9.13 39.49
C SER A 153 9.98 7.76 39.67
N CYS A 154 10.97 7.48 38.81
CA CYS A 154 12.25 6.78 39.07
C CYS A 154 12.26 5.31 39.56
N GLY A 155 12.85 4.44 38.73
CA GLY A 155 13.46 3.16 39.14
C GLY A 155 14.41 2.62 38.06
N LYS A 156 15.71 2.58 38.34
CA LYS A 156 16.78 2.09 37.45
C LYS A 156 16.85 0.55 37.41
N GLY A 157 17.23 0.01 36.25
CA GLY A 157 17.73 -1.36 36.04
C GLY A 157 16.83 -2.15 35.07
N SER A 158 17.28 -2.93 34.09
CA SER A 158 18.61 -3.41 33.70
C SER A 158 18.61 -3.57 32.18
N ARG A 159 19.81 -3.51 31.58
CA ARG A 159 20.03 -3.76 30.16
C ARG A 159 19.73 -5.22 29.87
N ASP A 160 18.94 -5.51 28.85
CA ASP A 160 19.27 -6.65 28.02
C ASP A 160 18.93 -6.46 26.55
N SER A 161 19.86 -6.93 25.74
CA SER A 161 20.07 -6.63 24.34
C SER A 161 19.14 -7.40 23.42
N LEU A 162 18.30 -6.71 22.64
CA LEU A 162 17.74 -7.26 21.41
C LEU A 162 17.59 -6.20 20.31
N ARG A 163 18.32 -6.47 19.22
CA ARG A 163 18.05 -6.09 17.82
C ARG A 163 18.16 -4.59 17.52
N ARG A 164 19.34 -4.22 17.01
CA ARG A 164 19.56 -3.10 16.07
C ARG A 164 18.62 -3.24 14.86
N ARG A 165 17.34 -2.88 15.02
CA ARG A 165 16.54 -2.35 13.92
C ARG A 165 17.13 -1.00 13.58
N LYS A 166 17.45 -0.78 12.31
CA LYS A 166 17.87 0.51 11.77
C LYS A 166 16.88 1.55 12.31
N ARG A 167 17.34 2.46 13.18
CA ARG A 167 16.53 3.55 13.75
C ARG A 167 15.93 4.31 12.57
N ILE A 168 14.65 4.16 12.34
CA ILE A 168 13.88 5.16 11.61
C ILE A 168 13.95 6.41 12.50
N ASN A 169 14.26 7.56 11.93
CA ASN A 169 14.29 8.82 12.66
C ASN A 169 12.99 8.97 13.46
N ASN A 170 13.09 9.01 14.79
CA ASN A 170 11.92 9.02 15.68
C ASN A 170 11.04 10.26 15.45
N SER A 171 11.64 11.37 15.03
CA SER A 171 10.95 12.61 14.64
C SER A 171 10.03 12.44 13.43
N ASP A 172 10.48 11.72 12.41
CA ASP A 172 9.75 11.57 11.15
C ASP A 172 8.56 10.62 11.32
N ALA A 173 8.74 9.59 12.17
CA ALA A 173 7.67 8.67 12.53
C ALA A 173 6.57 9.38 13.34
N LEU A 174 6.95 10.22 14.31
CA LEU A 174 6.02 11.04 15.09
C LEU A 174 5.29 12.04 14.20
N TYR A 175 6.01 12.79 13.36
CA TYR A 175 5.40 13.76 12.44
C TYR A 175 4.37 13.13 11.48
N VAL A 176 4.68 11.95 10.93
CA VAL A 176 3.73 11.24 10.05
C VAL A 176 2.51 10.76 10.84
N GLN A 177 2.70 10.33 12.08
CA GLN A 177 1.61 9.92 12.95
C GLN A 177 0.71 11.11 13.31
N ASP A 178 1.30 12.25 13.67
CA ASP A 178 0.58 13.49 13.95
C ASP A 178 -0.23 13.96 12.75
N LEU A 179 0.39 13.96 11.56
CA LEU A 179 -0.31 14.31 10.32
C LEU A 179 -1.48 13.37 10.03
N VAL A 180 -1.34 12.06 10.26
CA VAL A 180 -2.42 11.10 10.05
C VAL A 180 -3.57 11.36 11.01
N MET A 181 -3.26 11.64 12.28
CA MET A 181 -4.27 11.98 13.29
C MET A 181 -5.00 13.28 12.91
N GLU A 182 -4.29 14.33 12.49
CA GLU A 182 -4.88 15.57 12.00
C GLU A 182 -5.80 15.35 10.80
N VAL A 183 -5.39 14.51 9.83
CA VAL A 183 -6.22 14.15 8.67
C VAL A 183 -7.50 13.43 9.11
N GLN A 184 -7.38 12.43 9.98
CA GLN A 184 -8.53 11.66 10.49
C GLN A 184 -9.49 12.55 11.28
N ALA A 185 -8.97 13.40 12.18
CA ALA A 185 -9.77 14.35 12.96
C ALA A 185 -10.47 15.38 12.07
N THR A 186 -9.79 15.88 11.03
CA THR A 186 -10.38 16.82 10.06
C THR A 186 -11.52 16.19 9.27
N LEU A 187 -11.35 14.95 8.80
CA LEU A 187 -12.41 14.22 8.10
C LEU A 187 -13.59 13.91 9.03
N CYS A 188 -13.33 13.64 10.32
CA CYS A 188 -14.37 13.40 11.30
C CYS A 188 -15.18 14.66 11.62
N SER A 189 -14.51 15.74 12.02
CA SER A 189 -15.15 17.03 12.34
C SER A 189 -16.00 17.54 11.18
N THR A 190 -15.45 17.57 9.96
CA THR A 190 -16.22 17.98 8.77
C THR A 190 -17.43 17.10 8.49
N ALA A 191 -17.35 15.79 8.75
CA ALA A 191 -18.50 14.89 8.60
C ALA A 191 -19.57 15.09 9.69
N MET A 192 -19.17 15.44 10.92
CA MET A 192 -20.09 15.70 12.04
C MET A 192 -20.78 17.05 11.94
N GLU A 193 -20.07 18.07 11.47
CA GLU A 193 -20.60 19.43 11.28
C GLU A 193 -21.48 19.55 10.03
N PHE A 194 -21.44 18.56 9.13
CA PHE A 194 -22.20 18.58 7.89
C PHE A 194 -23.70 18.38 8.13
N THR A 195 -24.50 19.38 7.75
CA THR A 195 -25.95 19.37 7.90
C THR A 195 -26.71 18.91 6.65
N GLY A 196 -26.01 18.60 5.55
CA GLY A 196 -26.62 18.18 4.30
C GLY A 196 -26.96 16.69 4.26
N ASN A 197 -27.74 16.28 3.25
CA ASN A 197 -28.11 14.88 3.05
C ASN A 197 -27.00 14.13 2.30
N ILE A 198 -26.37 13.14 2.94
CA ILE A 198 -25.30 12.32 2.35
C ILE A 198 -25.85 11.30 1.33
N ASP A 199 -27.14 10.98 1.40
CA ASP A 199 -27.80 10.06 0.46
C ASP A 199 -28.09 10.74 -0.90
N GLU A 200 -28.03 12.08 -0.95
CA GLU A 200 -28.14 12.86 -2.18
C GLU A 200 -26.75 13.14 -2.77
N GLU A 201 -26.61 12.95 -4.09
CA GLU A 201 -25.35 13.15 -4.81
C GLU A 201 -24.76 14.55 -4.57
N THR A 202 -25.60 15.59 -4.65
CA THR A 202 -25.20 16.99 -4.42
C THR A 202 -24.74 17.25 -2.99
N GLY A 203 -25.39 16.63 -2.01
CA GLY A 203 -24.99 16.73 -0.61
C GLY A 203 -23.65 16.05 -0.38
N LEU A 204 -23.46 14.83 -0.88
CA LEU A 204 -22.19 14.12 -0.80
C LEU A 204 -21.05 14.87 -1.50
N GLU A 205 -21.29 15.42 -2.69
CA GLU A 205 -20.30 16.25 -3.40
C GLU A 205 -19.89 17.47 -2.57
N SER A 206 -20.86 18.18 -1.99
CA SER A 206 -20.58 19.37 -1.17
C SER A 206 -19.74 19.04 0.08
N LEU A 207 -19.99 17.89 0.72
CA LEU A 207 -19.19 17.39 1.83
C LEU A 207 -17.76 17.06 1.38
N ILE A 208 -17.60 16.37 0.25
CA ILE A 208 -16.29 15.99 -0.29
C ILE A 208 -15.45 17.22 -0.62
N ASP A 209 -16.05 18.24 -1.24
CA ASP A 209 -15.36 19.49 -1.55
C ASP A 209 -14.95 20.25 -0.28
N ALA A 210 -15.82 20.31 0.73
CA ALA A 210 -15.48 20.86 2.05
C ALA A 210 -14.33 20.10 2.72
N GLN A 211 -14.31 18.77 2.64
CA GLN A 211 -13.24 17.91 3.15
C GLN A 211 -11.91 18.18 2.44
N LEU A 212 -11.90 18.27 1.11
CA LEU A 212 -10.70 18.58 0.34
C LEU A 212 -10.15 19.98 0.65
N LEU A 213 -11.03 20.97 0.87
CA LEU A 213 -10.64 22.30 1.32
C LEU A 213 -10.03 22.29 2.72
N ALA A 214 -10.62 21.56 3.67
CA ALA A 214 -10.11 21.43 5.02
C ALA A 214 -8.75 20.71 5.04
N LEU A 215 -8.62 19.61 4.31
CA LEU A 215 -7.37 18.85 4.19
C LEU A 215 -6.23 19.66 3.55
N ARG A 216 -6.54 20.62 2.68
CA ARG A 216 -5.52 21.53 2.11
C ARG A 216 -4.76 22.26 3.23
N LYS A 217 -5.46 22.68 4.29
CA LYS A 217 -4.87 23.37 5.45
C LYS A 217 -3.98 22.42 6.25
N VAL A 218 -4.46 21.22 6.55
CA VAL A 218 -3.71 20.16 7.25
C VAL A 218 -2.41 19.82 6.51
N PHE A 219 -2.49 19.69 5.19
CA PHE A 219 -1.32 19.41 4.36
C PHE A 219 -0.40 20.60 4.12
N ARG A 220 -0.74 21.79 4.65
CA ARG A 220 0.02 23.04 4.49
C ARG A 220 0.30 23.36 3.02
N ILE A 221 -0.70 23.15 2.16
CA ILE A 221 -0.58 23.42 0.72
C ILE A 221 -0.96 24.89 0.45
N PRO A 222 -0.05 25.73 -0.07
CA PRO A 222 -0.33 27.14 -0.30
C PRO A 222 -1.46 27.32 -1.32
N HIS A 223 -2.42 28.20 -1.03
CA HIS A 223 -3.50 28.55 -1.95
C HIS A 223 -2.99 29.51 -3.04
N ARG A 224 -3.16 29.15 -4.31
CA ARG A 224 -2.93 30.07 -5.43
C ARG A 224 -4.31 30.52 -5.93
N PRO A 225 -4.58 31.82 -6.04
CA PRO A 225 -5.92 32.34 -6.36
C PRO A 225 -6.47 31.93 -7.74
N LEU A 226 -5.66 31.31 -8.61
CA LEU A 226 -6.06 30.78 -9.92
C LEU A 226 -6.14 29.23 -9.95
N ASP A 227 -5.85 28.57 -8.83
CA ASP A 227 -5.78 27.11 -8.74
C ASP A 227 -6.95 26.61 -7.89
N GLU A 228 -8.11 26.48 -8.53
CA GLU A 228 -9.31 25.86 -7.94
C GLU A 228 -9.17 24.33 -7.81
N SER A 229 -8.11 23.73 -8.37
CA SER A 229 -7.96 22.28 -8.31
C SER A 229 -7.54 21.79 -6.93
N HIS A 230 -8.13 20.67 -6.52
CA HIS A 230 -7.74 19.93 -5.34
C HIS A 230 -6.57 18.98 -5.58
N GLY A 231 -5.95 18.99 -6.77
CA GLY A 231 -4.90 18.07 -7.20
C GLY A 231 -3.80 17.81 -6.16
N PRO A 232 -3.11 18.84 -5.62
CA PRO A 232 -2.06 18.64 -4.64
C PRO A 232 -2.55 17.99 -3.32
N THR A 233 -3.76 18.34 -2.88
CA THR A 233 -4.41 17.74 -1.69
C THR A 233 -4.76 16.28 -1.98
N ALA A 234 -5.40 16.02 -3.12
CA ALA A 234 -5.77 14.70 -3.58
C ALA A 234 -4.56 13.77 -3.64
N LYS A 235 -3.45 14.22 -4.21
CA LYS A 235 -2.20 13.45 -4.28
C LYS A 235 -1.67 13.02 -2.92
N LYS A 236 -1.66 13.94 -1.95
CA LYS A 236 -1.20 13.64 -0.59
C LYS A 236 -2.15 12.66 0.12
N LEU A 237 -3.45 12.85 -0.03
CA LEU A 237 -4.46 11.94 0.52
C LEU A 237 -4.29 10.53 -0.04
N LEU A 238 -4.18 10.39 -1.36
CA LEU A 238 -3.95 9.09 -2.04
C LEU A 238 -2.63 8.43 -1.61
N THR A 239 -1.59 9.23 -1.37
CA THR A 239 -0.30 8.72 -0.86
C THR A 239 -0.46 8.12 0.54
N LEU A 240 -1.16 8.81 1.45
CA LEU A 240 -1.44 8.30 2.79
C LEU A 240 -2.28 7.03 2.76
N PHE A 241 -3.33 7.02 1.92
CA PHE A 241 -4.20 5.87 1.71
C PHE A 241 -3.41 4.65 1.23
N ARG A 242 -2.67 4.76 0.12
CA ARG A 242 -1.92 3.63 -0.48
C ARG A 242 -0.76 3.16 0.38
N ALA A 243 -0.21 4.02 1.24
CA ALA A 243 0.79 3.63 2.23
C ALA A 243 0.17 2.90 3.45
N GLY A 244 -1.15 2.71 3.47
CA GLY A 244 -1.87 2.07 4.58
C GLY A 244 -1.89 2.90 5.86
N LYS A 245 -1.60 4.21 5.77
CA LYS A 245 -1.46 5.08 6.94
C LYS A 245 -2.80 5.48 7.54
N LEU A 246 -3.84 5.52 6.73
CA LEU A 246 -5.21 5.81 7.17
C LEU A 246 -5.93 4.59 7.78
N GLY A 247 -5.30 3.42 7.76
CA GLY A 247 -5.86 2.17 8.24
C GLY A 247 -6.03 1.11 7.13
N PRO A 248 -6.55 -0.08 7.49
CA PRO A 248 -6.91 -1.11 6.52
C PRO A 248 -8.26 -0.78 5.87
N PHE A 249 -8.38 -1.03 4.56
CA PHE A 249 -9.61 -0.83 3.80
C PHE A 249 -9.88 -2.03 2.90
N VAL A 250 -11.14 -2.40 2.81
CA VAL A 250 -11.65 -3.38 1.83
C VAL A 250 -12.52 -2.60 0.86
N LEU A 251 -12.18 -2.54 -0.42
CA LEU A 251 -12.93 -1.73 -1.38
C LEU A 251 -14.21 -2.41 -1.87
N ASP A 252 -14.23 -3.74 -1.85
CA ASP A 252 -15.40 -4.51 -2.21
C ASP A 252 -16.28 -4.75 -0.99
N ASP A 253 -17.56 -4.97 -1.24
CA ASP A 253 -18.45 -5.44 -0.20
C ASP A 253 -18.14 -6.90 0.09
N LEU A 254 -18.03 -7.23 1.38
CA LEU A 254 -17.84 -8.62 1.78
C LEU A 254 -19.10 -9.41 1.40
N PRO A 255 -18.95 -10.59 0.77
CA PRO A 255 -20.06 -11.51 0.58
C PRO A 255 -20.79 -11.72 1.90
N ASP A 256 -22.13 -11.79 1.87
CA ASP A 256 -22.95 -11.92 3.08
C ASP A 256 -22.58 -13.14 3.93
N GLU A 257 -21.93 -14.14 3.32
CA GLU A 257 -21.40 -15.35 3.95
C GLU A 257 -20.28 -15.09 4.98
N ILE A 258 -19.60 -13.93 4.93
CA ILE A 258 -18.48 -13.58 5.83
C ILE A 258 -18.94 -12.64 6.96
N LYS A 259 -20.22 -12.24 6.99
CA LYS A 259 -20.78 -11.33 8.02
C LYS A 259 -21.26 -12.05 9.31
N GLN A 260 -20.85 -13.29 9.54
CA GLN A 260 -21.21 -14.07 10.75
C GLN A 260 -20.15 -14.00 11.84
#